data_AF-A0A7T4UKV8-F1
#
_entry.id   AF-A0A7T4UKV8-F1
#
_cell.length_a   1.000
_cell.length_b   1.000
_cell.length_c   1.000
_cell.angle_alpha   90.00
_cell.angle_beta   90.00
_cell.angle_gamma   90.00
#
_symmetry.space_group_name_H-M   'P 1'
#
loop_
_entity.id
_entity.type
_entity.pdbx_description
1 polymer ?
#
loop_
_entity_poly.entity_id
_entity_poly.type
_entity_poly.pdbx_seq_one_letter_code
_entity_poly.pdbx_strand_id
1 'polypeptide(L)'
;MKLKVIYKITYPNGKIYIGKDLTNTLNYFGSANSELIANDFTWEQQKDFSIRKEVIWESLTDNISEVNIMEVSLIREYKSNDPTIGYNKWPKFKKL
;
A
#
# COMPACT_ATOMS: atom_id res chain seq x y z
N MET A 1 22.03 -9.22 5.59
CA MET A 1 20.80 -8.44 5.87
C MET A 1 20.08 -8.18 4.55
N LYS A 2 18.77 -8.43 4.48
CA LYS A 2 17.97 -8.11 3.28
C LYS A 2 17.33 -6.73 3.46
N LEU A 3 17.30 -5.94 2.39
CA LEU A 3 16.58 -4.68 2.33
C LEU A 3 15.10 -4.92 2.62
N LYS A 4 14.52 -4.11 3.49
CA LYS A 4 13.09 -4.11 3.80
C LYS A 4 12.57 -2.75 3.41
N VAL A 5 11.47 -2.72 2.67
CA VAL A 5 10.91 -1.48 2.14
C VAL A 5 9.46 -1.34 2.54
N ILE A 6 9.01 -0.11 2.69
CA ILE A 6 7.59 0.25 2.66
C ILE A 6 7.37 0.99 1.35
N TYR A 7 6.35 0.58 0.63
CA TYR A 7 5.99 1.13 -0.67
C TYR A 7 4.57 1.68 -0.66
N LYS A 8 4.34 2.60 -1.59
CA LYS A 8 3.03 3.15 -1.95
C LYS A 8 2.68 2.68 -3.36
N ILE A 9 1.53 2.03 -3.48
CA ILE A 9 0.89 1.78 -4.77
C ILE A 9 -0.10 2.90 -5.04
N THR A 10 -0.08 3.47 -6.24
CA THR A 10 -1.09 4.42 -6.73
C THR A 10 -1.89 3.77 -7.86
N TYR A 11 -3.21 3.82 -7.75
CA TYR A 11 -4.17 3.26 -8.70
C TYR A 11 -4.69 4.32 -9.68
N PRO A 12 -5.32 3.95 -10.82
CA PRO A 12 -5.75 4.92 -11.83
C PRO A 12 -6.76 5.97 -11.33
N ASN A 13 -7.54 5.66 -10.29
CA ASN A 13 -8.47 6.60 -9.66
C ASN A 13 -7.80 7.55 -8.64
N GLY A 14 -6.47 7.50 -8.50
CA GLY A 14 -5.71 8.29 -7.55
C GLY A 14 -5.69 7.74 -6.12
N LYS A 15 -6.47 6.69 -5.82
CA LYS A 15 -6.39 6.03 -4.51
C LYS A 15 -5.05 5.31 -4.34
N ILE A 16 -4.67 5.11 -3.09
CA ILE A 16 -3.37 4.53 -2.73
C ILE A 16 -3.48 3.28 -1.84
N TYR A 17 -2.42 2.48 -1.83
CA TYR A 17 -2.20 1.42 -0.86
C TYR A 17 -0.77 1.48 -0.34
N ILE A 18 -0.61 1.43 0.99
CA ILE A 18 0.69 1.36 1.65
C ILE A 18 0.91 -0.07 2.11
N GLY A 19 2.06 -0.64 1.76
CA GLY A 19 2.43 -1.98 2.20
C GLY A 19 3.93 -2.11 2.38
N LYS A 20 4.35 -3.11 3.13
CA LYS A 20 5.77 -3.48 3.29
C LYS A 20 6.16 -4.68 2.44
N ASP A 21 7.45 -4.76 2.14
CA ASP A 21 8.12 -5.90 1.52
C ASP A 21 9.37 -6.24 2.35
N LEU A 22 9.38 -7.44 2.93
CA LEU A 22 10.48 -7.94 3.76
C LEU A 22 11.51 -8.76 2.96
N THR A 23 11.21 -9.04 1.69
CA THR A 23 12.04 -9.86 0.79
C THR A 23 12.72 -9.04 -0.29
N ASN A 24 12.30 -7.79 -0.50
CA ASN A 24 12.72 -6.88 -1.57
C ASN A 24 12.54 -7.49 -2.96
N THR A 25 11.34 -7.99 -3.22
CA THR A 25 10.96 -8.61 -4.48
C THR A 25 10.43 -7.52 -5.43
N LEU A 26 11.10 -7.35 -6.58
CA LEU A 26 10.79 -6.28 -7.54
C LEU A 26 9.31 -6.25 -7.94
N ASN A 27 8.74 -7.40 -8.31
CA ASN A 27 7.37 -7.54 -8.80
C ASN A 27 6.32 -7.78 -7.69
N TYR A 28 6.66 -7.54 -6.42
CA TYR A 28 5.69 -7.61 -5.34
C TYR A 28 4.93 -6.28 -5.19
N PHE A 29 3.64 -6.27 -5.51
CA PHE A 29 2.73 -5.11 -5.44
C PHE A 29 1.76 -5.16 -4.25
N GLY A 30 2.07 -6.00 -3.26
CA GLY A 30 1.33 -6.09 -2.00
C GLY A 30 0.13 -7.02 -2.01
N SER A 31 -0.73 -6.81 -1.01
CA SER A 31 -1.85 -7.70 -0.68
C SER A 31 -3.15 -6.92 -0.51
N ALA A 32 -3.28 -5.82 -1.23
CA ALA A 32 -4.51 -5.05 -1.28
C ALA A 32 -5.67 -5.95 -1.78
N ASN A 33 -6.87 -5.74 -1.25
CA ASN A 33 -8.02 -6.58 -1.56
C ASN A 33 -8.53 -6.29 -2.98
N SER A 34 -8.38 -7.27 -3.89
CA SER A 34 -8.70 -7.10 -5.32
C SER A 34 -10.16 -6.76 -5.58
N GLU A 35 -11.10 -7.35 -4.83
CA GLU A 35 -12.54 -7.07 -4.97
C GLU A 35 -12.88 -5.62 -4.62
N LEU A 36 -12.29 -5.09 -3.52
CA LEU A 36 -12.48 -3.70 -3.11
C LEU A 36 -11.97 -2.73 -4.19
N ILE A 37 -10.82 -3.03 -4.79
CA ILE A 37 -10.25 -2.20 -5.85
C ILE A 37 -11.14 -2.28 -7.09
N ALA A 38 -11.54 -3.49 -7.52
CA ALA A 38 -12.36 -3.69 -8.70
C ALA A 38 -13.70 -2.94 -8.64
N ASN A 39 -14.29 -2.76 -7.45
CA ASN A 39 -15.51 -1.99 -7.27
C ASN A 39 -15.41 -0.51 -7.67
N ASP A 40 -14.20 0.05 -7.76
CA ASP A 40 -13.97 1.44 -8.19
C ASP A 40 -13.73 1.58 -9.72
N PHE A 41 -13.72 0.47 -10.49
CA PHE A 41 -13.38 0.49 -11.91
C PHE A 41 -14.38 -0.30 -12.77
N THR A 42 -14.71 0.24 -13.94
CA THR A 42 -15.49 -0.49 -14.94
C THR A 42 -14.67 -1.61 -15.58
N TRP A 43 -15.33 -2.59 -16.20
CA TRP A 43 -14.65 -3.64 -16.96
C TRP A 43 -13.72 -3.09 -18.04
N GLU A 44 -14.11 -2.00 -18.71
CA GLU A 44 -13.28 -1.37 -19.74
C GLU A 44 -11.98 -0.81 -19.17
N GLN A 45 -12.04 -0.18 -17.99
CA GLN A 45 -10.86 0.32 -17.28
C GLN A 45 -9.97 -0.80 -16.73
N GLN A 46 -10.53 -1.97 -16.40
CA GLN A 46 -9.76 -3.11 -15.92
C GLN A 46 -8.96 -3.81 -17.02
N LYS A 47 -9.37 -3.68 -18.29
CA LYS A 47 -8.64 -4.27 -19.43
C LYS A 47 -7.31 -3.59 -19.73
N ASP A 48 -7.20 -2.29 -19.42
CA ASP A 48 -5.94 -1.53 -19.52
C ASP A 48 -5.67 -0.86 -18.17
N PHE A 49 -4.90 -1.56 -17.34
CA PHE A 49 -4.71 -1.21 -15.94
C PHE A 49 -3.23 -1.02 -15.61
N SER A 50 -2.87 0.21 -15.25
CA SER A 50 -1.53 0.56 -14.80
C SER A 50 -1.56 0.99 -13.34
N ILE A 51 -0.66 0.41 -12.54
CA ILE A 51 -0.42 0.83 -11.15
C ILE A 51 1.04 1.24 -11.00
N ARG A 52 1.31 2.18 -10.10
CA ARG A 52 2.67 2.65 -9.83
C ARG A 52 3.09 2.31 -8.41
N LYS A 53 4.23 1.62 -8.26
CA LYS A 53 4.90 1.35 -6.98
C LYS A 53 6.01 2.37 -6.74
N GLU A 54 6.02 2.98 -5.56
CA GLU A 54 7.09 3.86 -5.07
C GLU A 54 7.62 3.32 -3.74
N VAL A 55 8.92 3.17 -3.59
CA VAL A 55 9.52 2.96 -2.26
C VAL A 55 9.51 4.32 -1.55
N ILE A 56 8.91 4.37 -0.35
CA ILE A 56 8.78 5.59 0.46
C ILE A 56 9.55 5.49 1.79
N TRP A 57 10.03 4.29 2.13
CA TRP A 57 10.92 4.05 3.25
C TRP A 57 11.68 2.75 3.01
N GLU A 58 12.93 2.68 3.47
CA GLU A 58 13.77 1.50 3.37
C GLU A 58 14.72 1.37 4.57
N SER A 59 15.06 0.13 4.93
CA SER A 59 16.01 -0.15 6.00
C SER A 59 16.63 -1.55 5.85
N LEU A 60 17.85 -1.70 6.36
CA LEU A 60 18.52 -3.00 6.52
C LEU A 60 18.25 -3.65 7.88
N THR A 61 17.44 -3.02 8.75
CA THR A 61 17.07 -3.52 10.09
C THR A 61 16.52 -4.94 10.04
N ASP A 62 16.94 -5.83 10.94
CA ASP A 62 16.31 -7.16 11.10
C ASP A 62 15.14 -7.13 12.10
N ASN A 63 14.84 -5.97 12.69
CA ASN A 63 13.71 -5.78 13.59
C ASN A 63 12.41 -5.59 12.78
N ILE A 64 11.64 -6.66 12.62
CA ILE A 64 10.35 -6.62 11.91
C ILE A 64 9.34 -5.69 12.60
N SER A 65 9.41 -5.53 13.93
CA SER A 65 8.51 -4.65 14.68
C SER A 65 8.73 -3.18 14.32
N GLU A 66 9.97 -2.76 14.06
CA GLU A 66 10.29 -1.41 13.56
C GLU A 66 9.62 -1.16 12.21
N VAL A 67 9.73 -2.11 11.28
CA VAL A 67 9.08 -2.03 9.96
C VAL A 67 7.55 -1.94 10.11
N ASN A 68 6.96 -2.73 11.01
CA ASN A 68 5.53 -2.71 11.27
C ASN A 68 5.05 -1.36 11.84
N ILE A 69 5.80 -0.78 12.78
CA ILE A 69 5.48 0.54 13.35
C ILE A 69 5.56 1.61 12.26
N MET A 70 6.60 1.58 11.43
CA MET A 70 6.75 2.52 10.33
C MET A 70 5.64 2.39 9.28
N GLU A 71 5.23 1.17 8.93
CA GLU A 71 4.11 0.92 8.01
C GLU A 71 2.82 1.54 8.53
N VAL A 72 2.51 1.34 9.82
CA VAL A 72 1.32 1.91 10.46
C VAL A 72 1.36 3.44 10.50
N SER A 73 2.51 4.02 10.80
CA SER A 73 2.70 5.48 10.79
C SER A 73 2.44 6.05 9.41
N LEU A 74 3.01 5.44 8.36
CA LEU A 74 2.84 5.87 6.97
C LEU A 74 1.39 5.67 6.47
N ILE A 75 0.71 4.58 6.85
CA ILE A 75 -0.72 4.40 6.52
C ILE A 75 -1.56 5.57 7.06
N ARG A 76 -1.28 6.05 8.28
CA ARG A 76 -1.99 7.18 8.89
C ARG A 76 -1.61 8.51 8.27
N GLU A 77 -0.32 8.72 8.01
CA GLU A 77 0.21 9.95 7.40
C GLU A 77 -0.39 10.18 6.00
N TYR A 78 -0.35 9.14 5.17
CA TYR A 78 -0.94 9.18 3.82
C TYR A 78 -2.46 8.97 3.81
N LYS A 79 -3.07 8.70 4.97
CA LYS A 79 -4.50 8.36 5.13
C LYS A 79 -4.95 7.24 4.19
N SER A 80 -4.07 6.30 3.86
CA SER A 80 -4.42 5.21 2.94
C SER A 80 -5.46 4.25 3.51
N ASN A 81 -5.81 4.40 4.79
CA ASN A 81 -6.90 3.70 5.45
C ASN A 81 -8.27 4.41 5.38
N ASP A 82 -8.31 5.68 4.98
CA ASP A 82 -9.56 6.35 4.64
C ASP A 82 -10.05 5.79 3.29
N PRO A 83 -11.25 5.19 3.20
CA PRO A 83 -11.75 4.59 1.95
C PRO A 83 -11.96 5.60 0.81
N THR A 84 -11.96 6.90 1.10
CA THR A 84 -11.97 7.97 0.10
C THR A 84 -10.58 8.24 -0.50
N ILE A 85 -9.51 7.84 0.19
CA ILE A 85 -8.10 8.11 -0.18
C ILE A 85 -7.35 6.82 -0.54
N GLY A 86 -7.66 5.68 0.07
CA GLY A 86 -6.91 4.45 -0.14
C GLY A 86 -7.62 3.16 0.23
N TYR A 87 -6.85 2.07 0.10
CA TYR A 87 -7.35 0.69 0.18
C TYR A 87 -6.86 -0.09 1.41
N ASN A 88 -6.07 0.51 2.31
CA ASN A 88 -5.70 -0.15 3.55
C ASN A 88 -6.93 -0.30 4.46
N LYS A 89 -7.29 -1.52 4.87
CA LYS A 89 -8.39 -1.73 5.82
C LYS A 89 -7.94 -1.60 7.29
N TRP A 90 -6.64 -1.68 7.52
CA TRP A 90 -6.03 -1.59 8.85
C TRP A 90 -4.84 -0.61 8.82
N PRO A 91 -4.63 0.18 9.89
CA PRO A 91 -5.51 0.36 11.06
C PRO A 91 -6.89 0.91 10.66
N LYS A 92 -7.93 0.56 11.43
CA LYS A 92 -9.30 1.05 11.16
C LYS A 92 -9.31 2.58 11.12
N PHE A 93 -9.86 3.14 10.05
CA PHE A 93 -10.06 4.57 9.95
C PHE A 93 -11.06 5.04 11.00
N LYS A 94 -10.74 6.16 11.67
CA LYS A 94 -11.63 6.82 12.61
C LYS A 94 -11.97 8.18 12.03
N LYS A 95 -13.23 8.39 11.67
CA LYS A 95 -13.73 9.74 11.40
C LYS A 95 -13.63 10.53 12.71
N LEU A 96 -12.90 11.64 12.69
CA LEU A 96 -12.92 12.63 13.76
C LEU A 96 -14.26 13.37 13.75
#